data_AF-A0A849CA73-F1
#
_entry.id   AF-A0A849CA73-F1
#
_cell.length_a   1.000
_cell.length_b   1.000
_cell.length_c   1.000
_cell.angle_alpha   90.00
_cell.angle_beta   90.00
_cell.angle_gamma   90.00
#
_symmetry.space_group_name_H-M   'P 1'
#
loop_
_entity.id
_entity.type
_entity.pdbx_description
1 polymer ?
#
loop_
_entity_poly.entity_id
_entity_poly.type
_entity_poly.pdbx_seq_one_letter_code
_entity_poly.pdbx_strand_id
1 'polypeptide(L)'
;MTTVPPAASDSTSEPPRDVCSPELLRLLDDALAVADSGGAEQVGIEHIVMAMLLHARNIPVRALLDLRLDPSVVFSRLTEFARREVDAQTLTN
;
A
#
# COMPACT_ATOMS: atom_id res chain seq x y z
N MET A 1 11.62 -6.19 61.10
CA MET A 1 11.14 -6.89 59.89
C MET A 1 10.47 -5.86 59.00
N THR A 2 11.20 -5.33 58.03
CA THR A 2 10.71 -4.27 57.14
C THR A 2 10.34 -4.91 55.81
N THR A 3 9.06 -4.92 55.47
CA THR A 3 8.56 -5.46 54.20
C THR A 3 8.79 -4.43 53.10
N VAL A 4 9.61 -4.80 52.11
CA VAL A 4 9.80 -4.04 50.87
C VAL A 4 8.49 -4.13 50.05
N PRO A 5 7.95 -3.01 49.52
CA PRO A 5 6.79 -3.07 48.64
C PRO A 5 7.18 -3.67 47.28
N PRO A 6 6.29 -4.42 46.61
CA PRO A 6 6.59 -5.02 45.32
C PRO A 6 6.85 -3.94 44.27
N ALA A 7 7.91 -4.16 43.50
CA ALA A 7 8.33 -3.34 42.38
C ALA A 7 7.14 -3.05 41.44
N ALA A 8 7.03 -1.79 41.04
CA ALA A 8 6.11 -1.33 40.02
C ALA A 8 6.16 -2.28 38.82
N SER A 9 5.01 -2.87 38.51
CA SER A 9 4.84 -3.71 37.33
C SER A 9 5.04 -2.83 36.11
N ASP A 10 6.17 -3.03 35.44
CA ASP A 10 6.57 -2.37 34.20
C ASP A 10 5.57 -2.78 33.10
N SER A 11 4.47 -2.04 33.01
CA SER A 11 3.41 -2.21 32.01
C SER A 11 3.71 -1.32 30.81
N THR A 12 4.86 -1.53 30.18
CA THR A 12 5.17 -1.00 28.85
C THR A 12 5.13 -2.13 27.82
N SER A 13 4.08 -2.95 27.88
CA SER A 13 3.75 -3.86 26.78
C SER A 13 3.34 -3.01 25.58
N GLU A 14 4.28 -2.77 24.65
CA GLU A 14 3.95 -2.30 23.29
C GLU A 14 2.75 -3.13 22.79
N PRO A 15 1.71 -2.48 22.23
CA PRO A 15 0.60 -3.25 21.66
C PRO A 15 1.19 -4.23 20.64
N PRO A 16 0.68 -5.48 20.58
CA PRO A 16 1.15 -6.44 19.60
C PRO A 16 1.09 -5.78 18.22
N ARG A 17 2.23 -5.69 17.54
CA ARG A 17 2.31 -5.06 16.23
C ARG A 17 1.40 -5.87 15.30
N ASP A 18 0.28 -5.26 14.95
CA ASP A 18 -0.80 -5.91 14.24
C ASP A 18 -0.28 -6.62 13.00
N VAL A 19 -0.60 -7.92 12.92
CA VAL A 19 -0.32 -8.77 11.77
C VAL A 19 -1.10 -8.21 10.59
N CYS A 20 -0.44 -8.06 9.44
CA CYS A 20 -1.11 -7.67 8.19
C CYS A 20 -2.32 -8.57 7.95
N SER A 21 -3.48 -7.98 7.64
CA SER A 21 -4.65 -8.79 7.32
C SER A 21 -4.39 -9.61 6.04
N PRO A 22 -5.08 -10.76 5.86
CA PRO A 22 -5.00 -11.51 4.60
C PRO A 22 -5.33 -10.65 3.37
N GLU A 23 -6.21 -9.66 3.50
CA GLU A 23 -6.55 -8.71 2.44
C GLU A 23 -5.36 -7.81 2.09
N LEU A 24 -4.64 -7.32 3.10
CA LEU A 24 -3.46 -6.50 2.87
C LEU A 24 -2.33 -7.31 2.23
N LEU A 25 -2.12 -8.55 2.65
CA LEU A 25 -1.11 -9.42 2.04
C LEU A 25 -1.41 -9.68 0.56
N ARG A 26 -2.67 -9.98 0.22
CA ARG A 26 -3.08 -10.12 -1.19
C ARG A 26 -2.88 -8.83 -1.99
N LEU A 27 -3.20 -7.67 -1.40
CA LEU A 27 -2.97 -6.39 -2.04
C LEU A 27 -1.48 -6.15 -2.36
N LEU A 28 -0.58 -6.57 -1.47
CA LEU A 28 0.87 -6.46 -1.69
C LEU A 28 1.34 -7.41 -2.79
N ASP A 29 0.79 -8.62 -2.87
CA ASP A 29 1.04 -9.55 -3.99
C ASP A 29 0.58 -8.96 -5.32
N ASP A 30 -0.59 -8.31 -5.35
CA ASP A 30 -1.07 -7.62 -6.55
C ASP A 30 -0.18 -6.42 -6.92
N ALA A 31 0.32 -5.68 -5.94
CA ALA A 31 1.25 -4.57 -6.19
C ALA A 31 2.57 -5.06 -6.82
N LEU A 32 3.08 -6.22 -6.38
CA LEU A 32 4.22 -6.88 -6.99
C LEU A 32 3.92 -7.25 -8.46
N ALA A 33 2.75 -7.83 -8.73
CA ALA A 33 2.36 -8.19 -10.09
C ALA A 33 2.22 -6.96 -11.01
N VAL A 34 1.71 -5.84 -10.49
CA VAL A 34 1.61 -4.58 -11.23
C VAL A 34 3.00 -4.02 -11.55
N ALA A 35 3.93 -4.05 -10.59
CA ALA A 35 5.30 -3.60 -10.79
C ALA A 35 6.03 -4.45 -11.85
N ASP A 36 5.93 -5.78 -11.75
CA ASP A 36 6.52 -6.72 -12.72
C ASP A 36 5.97 -6.51 -14.13
N SER A 37 4.64 -6.35 -14.25
CA SER A 37 3.98 -6.07 -15.54
C SER A 37 4.41 -4.73 -16.14
N GLY A 38 4.81 -3.77 -15.30
CA GLY A 38 5.34 -2.47 -15.71
C GLY A 38 6.84 -2.46 -16.01
N GLY A 39 7.54 -3.57 -15.78
CA GLY A 39 9.01 -3.65 -15.90
C GLY A 39 9.76 -2.88 -14.81
N ALA A 40 9.12 -2.60 -13.68
CA ALA A 40 9.73 -1.87 -12.57
C ALA A 40 10.64 -2.79 -11.74
N GLU A 41 11.85 -2.33 -11.42
CA GLU A 41 12.79 -3.08 -10.58
C GLU A 41 12.39 -3.11 -9.09
N GLN A 42 11.58 -2.15 -8.66
CA GLN A 42 11.16 -1.98 -7.27
C GLN A 42 9.67 -1.63 -7.18
N VAL A 43 9.01 -2.13 -6.13
CA VAL A 43 7.61 -1.78 -5.84
C VAL A 43 7.57 -0.40 -5.18
N GLY A 44 7.23 0.62 -5.97
CA GLY A 44 6.84 1.94 -5.49
C GLY A 44 5.41 2.04 -4.96
N ILE A 45 5.08 3.20 -4.39
CA ILE A 45 3.77 3.51 -3.80
C ILE A 45 2.67 3.47 -4.88
N GLU A 46 2.97 3.91 -6.09
CA GLU A 46 2.09 3.91 -7.25
C GLU A 46 1.59 2.51 -7.60
N HIS A 47 2.41 1.47 -7.43
CA HIS A 47 2.00 0.08 -7.66
C HIS A 47 0.99 -0.38 -6.61
N ILE A 48 1.16 0.04 -5.36
CA ILE A 48 0.20 -0.23 -4.29
C ILE A 48 -1.14 0.47 -4.60
N VAL A 49 -1.10 1.74 -5.02
CA VAL A 49 -2.30 2.49 -5.42
C VAL A 49 -2.99 1.82 -6.61
N MET A 50 -2.24 1.44 -7.64
CA MET A 50 -2.78 0.76 -8.82
C MET A 50 -3.40 -0.60 -8.44
N ALA A 51 -2.76 -1.38 -7.57
CA ALA A 51 -3.32 -2.63 -7.05
C ALA A 51 -4.62 -2.39 -6.27
N MET A 52 -4.73 -1.30 -5.51
CA MET A 52 -5.97 -0.97 -4.81
C MET A 52 -7.15 -0.79 -5.78
N LEU A 53 -6.90 -0.30 -6.99
CA LEU A 53 -7.92 -0.05 -8.01
C LEU A 53 -8.44 -1.34 -8.68
N LEU A 54 -7.72 -2.46 -8.54
CA LEU A 54 -8.15 -3.76 -9.11
C LEU A 54 -9.29 -4.42 -8.31
N HIS A 55 -9.52 -3.98 -7.07
CA HIS A 55 -10.49 -4.59 -6.17
C HIS A 55 -11.70 -3.68 -5.93
N ALA A 56 -12.85 -4.05 -6.49
CA ALA A 56 -14.09 -3.26 -6.40
C ALA A 56 -14.58 -2.94 -4.97
N ARG A 57 -14.14 -3.72 -3.97
CA ARG A 57 -14.52 -3.53 -2.56
C ARG A 57 -13.64 -2.53 -1.82
N ASN A 58 -12.51 -2.12 -2.40
CA ASN A 58 -11.59 -1.21 -1.75
C ASN A 58 -12.21 0.19 -1.61
N ILE A 59 -11.94 0.84 -0.47
CA ILE A 59 -12.48 2.17 -0.17
C ILE A 59 -12.15 3.19 -1.28
N PRO A 60 -10.90 3.27 -1.81
CA PRO A 60 -10.60 4.16 -2.93
C PRO A 60 -11.46 3.93 -4.17
N VAL A 61 -11.73 2.67 -4.54
CA VAL A 61 -12.57 2.35 -5.70
C VAL A 61 -13.99 2.85 -5.50
N ARG A 62 -14.57 2.62 -4.33
CA ARG A 62 -15.91 3.12 -4.00
C ARG A 62 -15.97 4.65 -4.03
N ALA A 63 -14.97 5.32 -3.47
CA ALA A 63 -14.88 6.78 -3.49
C ALA A 63 -14.78 7.35 -4.91
N LEU A 64 -14.01 6.70 -5.80
CA LEU A 64 -13.95 7.09 -7.21
C LEU A 64 -15.31 6.94 -7.91
N LEU A 65 -16.00 5.82 -7.68
CA LEU A 65 -17.32 5.59 -8.26
C LEU A 65 -18.37 6.59 -7.74
N ASP A 66 -18.33 6.96 -6.47
CA ASP A 66 -19.19 8.01 -5.89
C ASP A 66 -18.98 9.37 -6.59
N LEU A 67 -17.75 9.65 -7.02
CA LEU A 67 -17.37 10.82 -7.83
C LEU A 67 -17.66 10.65 -9.33
N ARG A 68 -18.28 9.54 -9.74
CA ARG A 68 -18.50 9.14 -11.15
C ARG A 68 -17.21 9.03 -11.97
N LEU A 69 -16.11 8.67 -11.32
CA LEU A 69 -14.85 8.34 -11.97
C LEU A 69 -14.73 6.82 -12.12
N ASP A 70 -14.40 6.36 -13.32
CA ASP A 70 -14.16 4.94 -13.59
C ASP A 70 -12.77 4.54 -13.07
N PRO A 71 -12.67 3.61 -12.10
CA PRO A 71 -11.39 3.12 -11.57
C PRO A 71 -10.46 2.56 -12.65
N SER A 72 -11.00 1.92 -13.70
CA SER A 72 -10.20 1.40 -14.80
C SER A 72 -9.55 2.52 -15.62
N VAL A 73 -10.27 3.63 -15.83
CA VAL A 73 -9.72 4.82 -16.50
C VAL A 73 -8.64 5.47 -15.63
N VAL A 74 -8.86 5.56 -14.32
CA VAL A 74 -7.85 6.09 -13.38
C VAL A 74 -6.60 5.21 -13.37
N PHE A 75 -6.77 3.89 -13.35
CA PHE A 75 -5.68 2.93 -13.44
C PHE A 75 -4.84 3.18 -14.71
N SER A 76 -5.46 3.20 -15.89
CA SER A 76 -4.74 3.43 -17.15
C SER A 76 -3.97 4.75 -17.15
N ARG A 77 -4.57 5.82 -16.61
CA ARG A 77 -3.89 7.12 -16.50
C ARG A 77 -2.69 7.09 -15.55
N LEU A 78 -2.81 6.40 -14.42
CA LEU A 78 -1.68 6.24 -13.49
C LEU A 78 -0.56 5.42 -14.11
N THR A 79 -0.88 4.37 -14.87
CA THR A 79 0.12 3.59 -15.62
C THR A 79 0.86 4.46 -16.63
N GLU A 80 0.15 5.30 -17.40
CA GLU A 80 0.80 6.25 -18.31
C GLU A 80 1.68 7.27 -17.58
N PHE A 81 1.24 7.76 -16.44
CA PHE A 81 2.00 8.72 -15.63
C PHE A 81 3.29 8.08 -15.08
N ALA A 82 3.18 6.87 -14.50
CA ALA A 82 4.33 6.13 -13.97
C ALA A 82 5.40 5.89 -15.04
N ARG A 83 4.99 5.50 -16.27
CA ARG A 83 5.92 5.32 -17.38
C ARG A 83 6.68 6.60 -17.72
N ARG A 84 6.00 7.75 -17.78
CA ARG A 84 6.63 9.03 -18.10
C ARG A 84 7.66 9.47 -17.05
N GLU A 85 7.37 9.21 -15.78
CA GLU A 85 8.30 9.52 -14.68
C GLU A 85 9.59 8.69 -14.77
N VAL A 86 9.48 7.40 -15.10
CA VAL A 86 10.65 6.53 -15.33
C VAL A 86 11.49 7.03 -16.51
N ASP A 87 10.85 7.38 -17.62
CA ASP A 87 11.52 7.93 -18.81
C ASP A 87 12.25 9.24 -18.47
N ALA A 88 11.61 10.12 -17.69
CA ALA A 88 12.18 11.39 -17.26
C ALA A 88 13.41 11.21 -16.35
N GLN A 89 13.39 10.25 -15.42
CA GLN A 89 14.51 9.95 -14.53
C GLN A 89 15.70 9.35 -15.28
N THR A 90 15.45 8.56 -16.33
CA THR A 90 16.48 7.95 -17.17
C THR A 90 17.23 8.98 -18.02
N LEU A 91 16.57 10.07 -18.43
CA LEU A 91 17.19 11.15 -19.22
C LEU A 91 18.10 12.08 -18.39
N THR A 92 18.00 12.02 -17.06
CA THR A 92 18.77 12.86 -16.13
C THR A 92 19.98 12.15 -15.50
N ASN A 93 20.18 10.86 -15.77
CA ASN A 93 21.31 10.04 -15.30
C ASN A 93 22.29 9.73 -16.43
#